data_AF-A0A354FVQ6-F1
#
_entry.id   AF-A0A354FVQ6-F1
#
_cell.length_a   1.000
_cell.length_b   1.000
_cell.length_c   1.000
_cell.angle_alpha   90.00
_cell.angle_beta   90.00
_cell.angle_gamma   90.00
#
_symmetry.space_group_name_H-M   'P 1'
#
loop_
_entity.id
_entity.type
_entity.pdbx_description
1 polymer ?
#
loop_
_entity_poly.entity_id
_entity_poly.type
_entity_poly.pdbx_seq_one_letter_code
_entity_poly.pdbx_strand_id
1 'polypeptide(L)'
;MSPYARQFASQLEKPDLDLITGLPPTVAIEQRISRGGGKSTVGTVTETYHFLRLLYAKLGVQHCPQSGEPVISQTPEAIGAQLGKLLKKEKSLRLLSPVLKARKGFHKEYALAA
;
A
#
# COMPACT_ATOMS: atom_id res chain seq x y z
N MET A 1 -10.62 -16.34 9.93
CA MET A 1 -11.11 -15.90 8.59
C MET A 1 -11.93 -14.63 8.75
N SER A 2 -11.62 -13.58 7.98
CA SER A 2 -12.47 -12.39 7.96
C SER A 2 -13.85 -12.72 7.36
N PRO A 3 -14.93 -12.03 7.74
CA PRO A 3 -16.28 -12.26 7.22
C PRO A 3 -16.37 -12.17 5.68
N TYR A 4 -15.57 -11.29 5.08
CA TYR A 4 -15.49 -11.08 3.63
C TYR A 4 -14.93 -12.30 2.88
N ALA A 5 -13.95 -12.99 3.47
CA ALA A 5 -13.35 -14.17 2.85
C ALA A 5 -14.32 -15.35 2.74
N ARG A 6 -15.36 -15.42 3.58
CA ARG A 6 -16.37 -16.48 3.52
C ARG A 6 -17.29 -16.36 2.30
N GLN A 7 -17.45 -15.17 1.72
CA GLN A 7 -18.31 -14.96 0.55
C GLN A 7 -17.78 -15.62 -0.73
N PHE A 8 -16.46 -15.88 -0.79
CA PHE A 8 -15.80 -16.51 -1.94
C PHE A 8 -15.39 -17.96 -1.68
N ALA A 9 -15.68 -18.48 -0.48
CA ALA A 9 -15.40 -19.86 -0.14
C ALA A 9 -16.51 -20.74 -0.74
N SER A 10 -16.16 -21.52 -1.76
CA SER A 10 -17.01 -22.60 -2.27
C SER A 10 -17.34 -23.54 -1.11
N GLN A 11 -18.63 -23.69 -0.78
CA GLN A 11 -19.06 -24.69 0.19
C GLN A 11 -18.75 -26.07 -0.39
N LEU A 12 -17.78 -26.77 0.20
CA LEU A 12 -17.50 -28.16 -0.13
C LEU A 12 -18.62 -29.02 0.46
N GLU A 13 -19.05 -30.03 -0.28
CA GLU A 13 -20.04 -30.98 0.22
C GLU A 13 -19.49 -31.71 1.46
N LYS A 14 -20.39 -32.00 2.41
CA LYS A 14 -20.03 -32.75 3.60
C LYS A 14 -19.62 -34.17 3.19
N PRO A 15 -18.43 -34.66 3.59
CA PRO A 15 -18.02 -36.03 3.32
C PRO A 15 -18.91 -37.03 4.08
N ASP A 16 -19.12 -38.22 3.50
CA ASP A 16 -19.95 -39.30 4.03
C ASP A 16 -19.25 -40.01 5.22
N LEU A 17 -19.35 -39.41 6.40
CA LEU A 17 -18.71 -39.87 7.64
C LEU A 17 -19.59 -39.54 8.85
N ASP A 18 -19.65 -40.46 9.81
CA ASP A 18 -20.42 -40.28 11.06
C ASP A 18 -19.69 -39.41 12.10
N LEU A 19 -18.40 -39.67 12.36
CA LEU A 19 -17.63 -38.94 13.35
C LEU A 19 -16.13 -38.95 13.03
N ILE A 20 -15.52 -37.75 13.03
CA ILE A 20 -14.07 -37.56 13.09
C ILE A 20 -13.74 -36.88 14.42
N THR A 21 -12.78 -37.43 15.16
CA THR A 21 -12.22 -36.81 16.37
C THR A 21 -10.70 -36.66 16.23
N GLY A 22 -10.12 -35.69 16.92
CA GLY A 22 -8.67 -35.50 16.94
C GLY A 22 -8.06 -34.94 15.64
N LEU A 23 -8.86 -34.33 14.75
CA LEU A 23 -8.31 -33.74 13.53
C LEU A 23 -7.45 -32.51 13.88
N PRO A 24 -6.14 -32.51 13.56
CA PRO A 24 -5.30 -31.34 13.77
C PRO A 24 -5.63 -30.25 12.75
N PRO A 25 -5.19 -29.00 12.98
CA PRO A 25 -5.27 -27.94 11.97
C PRO A 25 -4.65 -28.42 10.65
N THR A 26 -5.50 -28.59 9.63
CA THR A 26 -5.12 -29.18 8.34
C THR A 26 -5.26 -28.14 7.22
N VAL A 27 -4.36 -28.17 6.24
CA VAL A 27 -4.38 -27.31 5.06
C VAL A 27 -4.41 -28.18 3.81
N ALA A 28 -5.37 -27.94 2.92
CA ALA A 28 -5.40 -28.55 1.60
C ALA A 28 -4.59 -27.69 0.62
N ILE A 29 -3.71 -28.32 -0.15
CA ILE A 29 -2.95 -27.67 -1.23
C ILE A 29 -3.38 -28.32 -2.54
N GLU A 30 -4.09 -27.55 -3.36
CA GLU A 30 -4.58 -27.97 -4.66
C GLU A 30 -4.05 -27.02 -5.74
N GLN A 31 -3.85 -27.54 -6.95
CA GLN A 31 -3.45 -26.72 -8.09
C GLN A 31 -4.68 -25.99 -8.66
N ARG A 32 -5.23 -25.06 -7.90
CA ARG A 32 -6.15 -24.08 -8.47
C ARG A 32 -5.33 -23.05 -9.23
N ILE A 33 -5.66 -22.86 -10.51
CA ILE A 33 -5.17 -21.72 -11.29
C ILE A 33 -5.87 -20.47 -10.73
N SER A 34 -5.46 -20.02 -9.55
CA SER A 34 -5.93 -18.76 -8.99
C SER A 34 -5.32 -17.66 -9.86
N ARG A 35 -6.12 -17.12 -10.78
CA ARG A 35 -5.77 -15.86 -11.43
C ARG A 35 -5.81 -14.79 -10.35
N GLY A 36 -4.64 -14.43 -9.82
CA GLY A 36 -4.51 -13.21 -9.03
C GLY A 36 -5.06 -12.02 -9.84
N GLY A 37 -5.41 -10.92 -9.17
CA GLY A 37 -5.76 -9.69 -9.89
C GLY A 37 -4.61 -9.23 -10.78
N GLY A 38 -4.87 -8.40 -11.81
CA GLY A 38 -3.86 -8.02 -12.82
C GLY A 38 -2.59 -7.31 -12.29
N LYS A 39 -2.54 -6.94 -11.01
CA LYS A 39 -1.36 -6.39 -10.33
C LYS A 39 -0.60 -7.42 -9.48
N SER A 40 -1.06 -8.66 -9.45
CA SER A 40 -0.46 -9.73 -8.65
C SER A 40 0.77 -10.25 -9.35
N THR A 41 1.86 -10.40 -8.61
CA THR A 41 3.12 -10.98 -9.07
C THR A 41 3.53 -12.10 -8.12
N VAL A 42 4.52 -12.90 -8.50
CA VAL A 42 5.13 -13.90 -7.60
C VAL A 42 5.60 -13.25 -6.29
N GLY A 43 6.16 -12.04 -6.37
CA GLY A 43 6.61 -11.30 -5.20
C GLY A 43 5.48 -10.88 -4.25
N THR A 44 4.28 -10.57 -4.77
CA THR A 44 3.13 -10.24 -3.92
C THR A 44 2.47 -11.48 -3.33
N VAL A 45 2.42 -12.58 -4.07
CA VAL A 45 1.80 -13.85 -3.61
C VAL A 45 2.66 -14.51 -2.53
N THR A 46 3.99 -14.46 -2.67
CA THR A 46 4.93 -14.99 -1.68
C THR A 46 5.22 -14.03 -0.54
N GLU A 47 4.62 -12.84 -0.53
CA GLU A 47 4.90 -11.72 0.39
C GLU A 47 6.35 -11.20 0.39
N THR A 48 7.25 -11.77 -0.41
CA THR A 48 8.64 -11.31 -0.59
C THR A 48 8.70 -9.81 -0.91
N TYR A 49 7.75 -9.31 -1.71
CA TYR A 49 7.69 -7.90 -2.06
C TYR A 49 7.48 -6.98 -0.85
N HIS A 50 6.86 -7.45 0.24
CA HIS A 50 6.71 -6.67 1.47
C HIS A 50 8.05 -6.46 2.16
N PHE A 51 8.90 -7.49 2.20
CA PHE A 51 10.25 -7.38 2.73
C PHE A 51 11.13 -6.46 1.87
N LEU A 52 11.05 -6.59 0.54
CA LEU A 52 11.76 -5.70 -0.37
C LEU A 52 11.35 -4.24 -0.17
N ARG A 53 10.04 -3.96 -0.03
CA ARG A 53 9.56 -2.60 0.26
C ARG A 53 10.16 -2.04 1.54
N LEU A 54 10.22 -2.84 2.61
CA LEU A 54 10.83 -2.41 3.87
C LEU A 54 12.34 -2.17 3.71
N LEU A 55 13.02 -3.05 2.99
CA LEU A 55 14.46 -2.96 2.70
C LEU A 55 14.78 -1.63 1.99
N TYR A 56 14.13 -1.35 0.86
CA TYR A 56 14.35 -0.12 0.10
C TYR A 56 13.90 1.13 0.86
N ALA A 57 12.84 1.07 1.66
CA ALA A 57 12.42 2.21 2.48
C ALA A 57 13.43 2.54 3.60
N LYS A 58 14.14 1.55 4.13
CA LYS A 58 15.10 1.73 5.23
C LYS A 58 16.52 2.02 4.76
N LEU A 59 16.96 1.36 3.69
CA LEU A 59 18.36 1.39 3.23
C LEU A 59 18.54 2.00 1.84
N GLY A 60 17.46 2.21 1.09
CA GLY A 60 17.54 2.76 -0.27
C GLY A 60 17.85 4.25 -0.26
N VAL A 61 18.83 4.66 -1.06
CA VAL A 61 19.08 6.07 -1.38
C VAL A 61 18.15 6.49 -2.52
N GLN A 62 17.41 7.57 -2.33
CA GLN A 62 16.52 8.11 -3.36
C GLN A 62 17.32 8.96 -4.33
N HIS A 63 17.08 8.79 -5.63
CA HIS A 63 17.72 9.55 -6.69
C HIS A 63 16.67 10.24 -7.56
N CYS A 64 17.01 11.41 -8.11
CA CYS A 64 16.19 12.10 -9.09
C CYS A 64 16.15 11.30 -10.41
N PRO A 65 14.96 10.97 -10.97
CA PRO A 65 14.87 10.22 -12.23
C PRO A 65 15.42 10.97 -13.45
N GLN A 66 15.52 12.30 -13.40
CA GLN A 66 15.99 13.13 -14.52
C GLN A 66 17.49 13.43 -14.43
N SER A 67 18.00 13.76 -13.24
CA SER A 67 19.40 14.14 -13.05
C SER A 67 20.28 13.04 -12.46
N GLY A 68 19.71 11.99 -11.86
CA GLY A 68 20.45 10.92 -11.18
C GLY A 68 21.03 11.31 -9.81
N GLU A 69 20.93 12.58 -9.42
CA GLU A 69 21.49 13.08 -8.17
C GLU A 69 20.73 12.54 -6.93
N PRO A 70 21.42 12.34 -5.79
CA PRO A 70 20.78 11.90 -4.56
C PRO A 70 19.83 12.97 -4.01
N VAL A 71 18.65 12.55 -3.57
CA VAL A 71 17.64 13.44 -2.98
C VAL A 71 18.03 13.79 -1.55
N ILE A 72 18.15 15.09 -1.28
CA ILE A 72 18.47 15.64 0.05
C ILE A 72 17.26 16.31 0.69
N SER A 73 17.25 16.41 2.01
CA SER A 73 16.25 17.16 2.76
C SER A 73 16.36 18.65 2.44
N GLN A 74 15.21 19.30 2.23
CA GLN A 74 15.15 20.74 1.98
C GLN A 74 14.61 21.49 3.20
N THR A 75 15.10 22.71 3.42
CA THR A 75 14.59 23.60 4.47
C THR A 75 13.34 24.35 4.01
N PRO A 76 12.47 24.81 4.92
CA PRO A 76 11.29 25.61 4.56
C PRO A 76 11.64 26.86 3.74
N GLU A 77 12.76 27.51 4.04
CA GLU A 77 13.24 28.71 3.34
C GLU A 77 13.66 28.38 1.90
N ALA A 78 14.34 27.25 1.71
CA ALA A 78 14.73 26.76 0.39
C ALA A 78 13.49 26.48 -0.48
N ILE A 79 12.46 25.86 0.10
CA ILE A 79 11.18 25.59 -0.56
C ILE A 79 10.48 26.92 -0.90
N GLY A 80 10.43 27.88 0.04
CA GLY A 80 9.83 29.20 -0.18
C GLY A 80 10.52 29.97 -1.32
N ALA A 81 11.85 29.94 -1.38
CA ALA A 81 12.62 30.55 -2.46
C ALA A 81 12.32 29.88 -3.83
N GLN A 82 12.15 28.56 -3.87
CA GLN A 82 11.75 27.85 -5.08
C GLN A 82 10.34 28.24 -5.54
N LEU A 83 9.37 28.30 -4.61
CA LEU A 83 8.00 28.74 -4.91
C LEU A 83 7.97 30.18 -5.46
N GLY A 84 8.76 31.09 -4.89
CA GLY A 84 8.88 32.46 -5.38
C GLY A 84 9.44 32.54 -6.81
N LYS A 85 10.40 31.67 -7.16
CA LYS A 85 10.91 31.55 -8.54
C LYS A 85 9.83 31.02 -9.49
N LEU A 86 9.07 30.02 -9.07
CA LEU A 86 7.97 29.45 -9.87
C LEU A 86 6.86 30.48 -10.10
N LEU A 87 6.47 31.25 -9.09
CA LEU A 87 5.44 32.29 -9.21
C LEU A 87 5.85 33.46 -10.14
N LYS A 88 7.14 33.73 -10.29
CA LYS A 88 7.62 34.71 -11.29
C LYS A 88 7.48 34.19 -12.71
N LYS A 89 7.56 32.87 -12.90
CA LYS A 89 7.44 32.20 -14.21
C LYS A 89 5.98 31.91 -14.57
N GLU A 90 5.19 31.48 -13.60
CA GLU A 90 3.77 31.19 -13.74
C GLU A 90 2.92 32.28 -13.09
N LYS A 91 2.04 32.92 -13.88
CA LYS A 91 1.23 34.07 -13.42
C LYS A 91 0.29 33.76 -12.25
N SER A 92 -0.01 32.49 -11.98
CA SER A 92 -0.83 32.07 -10.84
C SER A 92 -0.43 30.67 -10.37
N LEU A 93 -0.37 30.49 -9.06
CA LEU A 93 -0.09 29.21 -8.41
C LEU A 93 -1.18 28.92 -7.38
N ARG A 94 -1.65 27.67 -7.30
CA ARG A 94 -2.54 27.22 -6.21
C ARG A 94 -1.74 26.43 -5.19
N LEU A 95 -1.71 26.92 -3.95
CA LEU A 95 -1.09 26.22 -2.83
C LEU A 95 -2.13 25.33 -2.14
N LEU A 96 -1.85 24.03 -2.10
CA LEU A 96 -2.69 23.04 -1.43
C LEU A 96 -1.91 22.42 -0.27
N SER A 97 -2.56 22.24 0.87
CA SER A 97 -1.99 21.56 2.03
C SER A 97 -2.75 20.24 2.27
N PRO A 98 -2.26 19.10 1.76
CA PRO A 98 -2.86 17.80 2.04
C PRO A 98 -2.57 17.38 3.49
N VAL A 99 -3.40 17.84 4.41
CA VAL A 99 -3.27 17.60 5.87
C VAL A 99 -3.35 16.11 6.21
N LEU A 100 -4.18 15.36 5.48
CA LEU A 100 -4.35 13.91 5.66
C LEU A 100 -3.91 13.16 4.41
N LYS A 101 -3.00 12.20 4.57
CA LYS A 101 -2.52 11.32 3.50
C LYS A 101 -2.62 9.85 3.92
N ALA A 102 -3.48 9.10 3.24
CA ALA A 102 -3.60 7.64 3.38
C ALA A 102 -3.75 7.12 4.84
N ARG A 103 -4.27 7.96 5.76
CA ARG A 103 -4.59 7.56 7.13
C ARG A 103 -6.05 7.13 7.23
N LYS A 104 -6.29 6.03 7.94
CA LYS A 104 -7.64 5.54 8.25
C LYS A 104 -8.11 6.17 9.57
N GLY A 105 -9.37 6.57 9.66
CA GLY A 105 -9.97 7.08 10.88
C GLY A 105 -11.01 8.17 10.63
N PHE A 106 -11.71 8.56 11.70
CA PHE A 106 -12.58 9.73 11.69
C PHE A 106 -11.77 10.96 12.07
N HIS A 107 -11.75 11.95 11.19
CA HIS A 107 -10.89 13.14 11.28
C HIS A 107 -11.73 14.42 11.37
N LYS A 108 -12.69 14.46 12.32
CA LYS A 108 -13.67 15.56 12.44
C LYS A 108 -13.02 16.93 12.65
N GLU A 109 -11.90 16.96 13.36
CA GLU A 109 -11.11 18.17 13.64
C GLU A 109 -10.56 18.84 12.37
N TYR A 110 -10.24 18.06 11.32
CA TYR A 110 -9.71 18.59 10.06
C TYR A 110 -10.82 18.90 9.03
N ALA A 111 -12.01 18.33 9.20
CA ALA A 111 -13.16 18.55 8.32
C ALA A 111 -13.88 19.88 8.58
N LEU A 112 -13.80 20.41 9.81
CA LEU A 112 -14.37 21.71 10.18
C LEU A 112 -13.45 22.90 9.86
N ALA A 113 -12.18 22.63 9.54
CA ALA A 113 -11.14 23.64 9.29
C ALA A 113 -10.84 23.85 7.79
N ALA A 114 -11.56 23.18 6.90
CA ALA A 114 -11.46 23.29 5.44
C ALA A 114 -12.72 23.95 4.88
#